data_AF-A0A9E0VGX0-F1
#
_entry.id   AF-A0A9E0VGX0-F1
#
_cell.length_a   1.000
_cell.length_b   1.000
_cell.length_c   1.000
_cell.angle_alpha   90.00
_cell.angle_beta   90.00
_cell.angle_gamma   90.00
#
_symmetry.space_group_name_H-M   'P 1'
#
loop_
_entity.id
_entity.type
_entity.pdbx_description
1 polymer ?
#
loop_
_entity_poly.entity_id
_entity_poly.type
_entity_poly.pdbx_seq_one_letter_code
_entity_poly.pdbx_strand_id
1 'polypeptide(L)'
;MKKTIVSMAAAIALLLNLASCTISMNGDAKPAETPKAAETKTDNGAAAAKPSEAAKTESKPAAPDKTECLKASMPGKKLIADQTFVFDFAPFDKSCFVTFANKEDMVDDKDVPRGSTFHIFRDGKKVYDFPDAFGGMSACWVEGVAFDDLNGDGKTDVVVAGSCLGAKDSYPMNAVFVNTGSKFETDDDKNQQLENFKKISEIKDYVRKNKDKFF
;
A
#
# COMPACT_ATOMS: atom_id res chain seq x y z
N MET A 1 28.34 45.36 -23.18
CA MET A 1 28.03 45.63 -21.76
C MET A 1 28.37 44.38 -20.96
N LYS A 2 29.33 44.47 -20.03
CA LYS A 2 29.76 43.38 -19.16
C LYS A 2 28.74 43.23 -18.01
N LYS A 3 28.33 42.01 -17.69
CA LYS A 3 27.87 41.66 -16.34
C LYS A 3 28.53 40.36 -15.90
N THR A 4 29.51 40.54 -15.04
CA THR A 4 30.17 39.56 -14.19
C THR A 4 29.20 39.18 -13.07
N ILE A 5 28.98 37.89 -12.81
CA ILE A 5 28.50 37.42 -11.51
C ILE A 5 29.44 36.30 -11.07
N VAL A 6 30.02 36.51 -9.90
CA VAL A 6 31.03 35.70 -9.22
C VAL A 6 30.39 35.10 -7.98
N SER A 7 30.61 33.80 -7.80
CA SER A 7 30.79 33.05 -6.54
C SER A 7 29.63 32.93 -5.55
N MET A 8 29.34 31.70 -5.12
CA MET A 8 29.86 31.20 -3.82
C MET A 8 29.50 29.72 -3.63
N ALA A 9 30.53 28.89 -3.54
CA ALA A 9 30.45 27.54 -2.99
C ALA A 9 30.54 27.62 -1.46
N ALA A 10 29.67 26.91 -0.75
CA ALA A 10 29.78 26.69 0.69
C ALA A 10 29.90 25.19 0.95
N ALA A 11 31.09 24.78 1.39
CA ALA A 11 31.36 23.45 1.92
C ALA A 11 30.92 23.40 3.38
N ILE A 12 30.12 22.41 3.75
CA ILE A 12 29.78 22.11 5.15
C ILE A 12 30.39 20.75 5.48
N ALA A 13 31.44 20.77 6.28
CA ALA A 13 32.01 19.61 6.96
C ALA A 13 31.14 19.28 8.17
N LEU A 14 30.69 18.03 8.30
CA LEU A 14 30.02 17.54 9.51
C LEU A 14 30.89 16.50 10.20
N LEU A 15 31.20 16.82 11.46
CA LEU A 15 32.10 16.12 12.37
C LEU A 15 31.52 14.79 12.85
N LEU A 16 32.37 13.76 12.86
CA LEU A 16 32.21 12.53 13.62
C LEU A 16 32.26 12.82 15.12
N ASN A 17 31.26 12.35 15.87
CA ASN A 17 31.33 12.18 17.32
C ASN A 17 31.09 10.72 17.67
N LEU A 18 32.16 10.06 18.14
CA LEU A 18 32.13 8.81 18.87
C LEU A 18 31.91 9.14 20.35
N ALA A 19 30.90 8.55 20.98
CA ALA A 19 30.80 8.49 22.43
C ALA A 19 30.21 7.13 22.84
N SER A 20 31.11 6.28 23.34
CA SER A 20 30.82 5.05 24.05
C SER A 20 30.30 5.38 25.46
N CYS A 21 29.27 4.67 25.93
CA CYS A 21 29.09 4.47 27.36
C CYS A 21 28.47 3.09 27.64
N THR A 22 29.16 2.39 28.52
CA THR A 22 28.92 1.09 29.14
C THR A 22 27.63 1.02 29.97
N ILE A 23 26.92 -0.10 29.88
CA ILE A 23 26.01 -0.56 30.93
C ILE A 23 26.52 -1.92 31.40
N SER A 24 26.94 -1.99 32.66
CA SER A 24 27.05 -3.23 33.44
C SER A 24 25.99 -3.15 34.53
N MET A 25 25.07 -4.10 34.58
CA MET A 25 24.39 -4.50 35.81
C MET A 25 24.15 -6.02 35.80
N ASN A 26 24.43 -6.57 36.98
CA ASN A 26 24.57 -7.97 37.36
C ASN A 26 23.32 -8.84 37.16
N GLY A 27 23.52 -10.16 37.24
CA GLY A 27 22.70 -10.97 38.13
C GLY A 27 22.07 -12.22 37.52
N ASP A 28 22.80 -13.31 37.72
CA ASP A 28 22.58 -14.74 37.50
C ASP A 28 21.17 -15.37 37.55
N ALA A 29 21.14 -16.53 36.86
CA ALA A 29 20.46 -17.79 37.18
C ALA A 29 19.08 -18.11 36.55
N LYS A 30 19.14 -19.03 35.57
CA LYS A 30 18.13 -20.02 35.15
C LYS A 30 18.68 -21.41 35.61
N PRO A 31 17.89 -22.41 36.10
CA PRO A 31 17.01 -23.29 35.30
C PRO A 31 15.67 -23.68 35.97
N ALA A 32 14.57 -23.70 35.21
CA ALA A 32 13.90 -24.87 34.62
C ALA A 32 13.20 -25.80 35.63
N GLU A 33 11.88 -25.98 35.49
CA GLU A 33 11.24 -27.27 35.17
C GLU A 33 9.71 -27.21 35.32
N THR A 34 9.04 -27.84 34.37
CA THR A 34 7.62 -28.23 34.37
C THR A 34 7.49 -29.59 35.08
N PRO A 35 6.34 -29.89 35.69
CA PRO A 35 5.70 -31.16 35.30
C PRO A 35 4.19 -31.07 35.04
N LYS A 36 3.72 -32.17 34.45
CA LYS A 36 2.49 -32.44 33.71
C LYS A 36 1.45 -33.20 34.58
N ALA A 37 0.21 -33.24 34.06
CA ALA A 37 -0.90 -34.19 34.33
C ALA A 37 -1.80 -33.88 35.54
N ALA A 38 -3.10 -34.19 35.60
CA ALA A 38 -3.99 -35.00 34.77
C ALA A 38 -5.47 -34.57 34.98
N GLU A 39 -6.33 -35.16 34.16
CA GLU A 39 -7.78 -34.98 33.98
C GLU A 39 -8.66 -35.32 35.19
N THR A 40 -9.87 -34.74 35.25
CA THR A 40 -11.09 -35.47 35.70
C THR A 40 -12.34 -34.86 35.04
N LYS A 41 -13.09 -35.70 34.31
CA LYS A 41 -14.47 -35.47 33.85
C LYS A 41 -15.45 -35.63 35.03
N THR A 42 -16.54 -34.87 35.03
CA THR A 42 -17.85 -35.35 35.49
C THR A 42 -18.99 -34.51 34.91
N ASP A 43 -20.10 -35.18 34.65
CA ASP A 43 -21.21 -34.81 33.77
C ASP A 43 -22.24 -33.81 34.33
N ASN A 44 -22.92 -33.15 33.38
CA ASN A 44 -24.33 -32.72 33.27
C ASN A 44 -25.16 -32.28 34.49
N GLY A 45 -25.66 -31.05 34.41
CA GLY A 45 -26.86 -30.57 35.11
C GLY A 45 -27.53 -29.42 34.34
N ALA A 46 -28.79 -29.60 33.95
CA ALA A 46 -29.53 -28.75 33.03
C ALA A 46 -30.17 -27.48 33.65
N ALA A 47 -30.39 -26.51 32.77
CA ALA A 47 -31.46 -25.51 32.72
C ALA A 47 -31.52 -24.35 33.73
N ALA A 48 -31.26 -23.14 33.23
CA ALA A 48 -32.15 -21.99 33.39
C ALA A 48 -31.89 -20.98 32.24
N ALA A 49 -32.75 -20.98 31.23
CA ALA A 49 -32.72 -20.01 30.14
C ALA A 49 -33.21 -18.64 30.64
N LYS A 50 -32.35 -17.62 30.55
CA LYS A 50 -32.77 -16.21 30.63
C LYS A 50 -33.24 -15.75 29.23
N PRO A 51 -34.33 -14.98 29.10
CA PRO A 51 -34.75 -14.43 27.82
C PRO A 51 -33.69 -13.46 27.29
N SER A 52 -33.18 -13.76 26.09
CA SER A 52 -32.28 -12.90 25.33
C SER A 52 -33.08 -11.67 24.86
N GLU A 53 -32.75 -10.52 25.43
CA GLU A 53 -33.16 -9.22 24.94
C GLU A 53 -32.52 -9.04 23.56
N ALA A 54 -33.36 -9.00 22.52
CA ALA A 54 -32.93 -8.88 21.13
C ALA A 54 -32.17 -7.57 20.94
N ALA A 55 -30.84 -7.64 21.01
CA ALA A 55 -29.96 -6.61 20.52
C ALA A 55 -30.30 -6.39 19.04
N LYS A 56 -30.89 -5.22 18.74
CA LYS A 56 -31.00 -4.75 17.37
C LYS A 56 -29.58 -4.58 16.85
N THR A 57 -29.15 -5.54 16.05
CA THR A 57 -27.97 -5.41 15.20
C THR A 57 -28.26 -4.28 14.22
N GLU A 58 -27.86 -3.06 14.56
CA GLU A 58 -27.65 -2.03 13.57
C GLU A 58 -26.56 -2.54 12.63
N SER A 59 -26.98 -2.98 11.44
CA SER A 59 -26.07 -3.48 10.41
C SER A 59 -25.09 -2.37 10.05
N LYS A 60 -23.79 -2.62 10.27
CA LYS A 60 -22.70 -1.81 9.71
C LYS A 60 -23.06 -1.48 8.25
N PRO A 61 -23.00 -0.21 7.80
CA PRO A 61 -23.25 0.12 6.40
C PRO A 61 -22.37 -0.77 5.51
N ALA A 62 -22.99 -1.46 4.56
CA ALA A 62 -22.29 -2.42 3.72
C ALA A 62 -21.21 -1.70 2.89
N ALA A 63 -20.05 -2.35 2.73
CA ALA A 63 -19.06 -1.94 1.75
C ALA A 63 -19.68 -1.95 0.34
N PRO A 64 -19.21 -1.11 -0.60
CA PRO A 64 -19.75 -1.10 -1.95
C PRO A 64 -19.52 -2.46 -2.60
N ASP A 65 -20.47 -2.85 -3.45
CA ASP A 65 -20.30 -4.01 -4.30
C ASP A 65 -19.33 -3.69 -5.45
N LYS A 66 -18.58 -4.69 -5.93
CA LYS A 66 -17.65 -4.51 -7.06
C LYS A 66 -18.35 -3.96 -8.30
N THR A 67 -19.61 -4.34 -8.55
CA THR A 67 -20.36 -3.80 -9.70
C THR A 67 -20.64 -2.30 -9.58
N GLU A 68 -20.66 -1.73 -8.36
CA GLU A 68 -20.74 -0.29 -8.14
C GLU A 68 -19.42 0.38 -8.51
N CYS A 69 -18.29 -0.16 -8.05
CA CYS A 69 -16.96 0.33 -8.40
C CYS A 69 -16.73 0.38 -9.91
N LEU A 70 -17.28 -0.59 -10.66
CA LEU A 70 -17.15 -0.66 -12.12
C LEU A 70 -18.00 0.38 -12.88
N LYS A 71 -18.83 1.18 -12.19
CA LYS A 71 -19.56 2.31 -12.79
C LYS A 71 -18.75 3.61 -12.76
N ALA A 72 -17.61 3.62 -12.07
CA ALA A 72 -16.74 4.79 -12.01
C ALA A 72 -16.33 5.21 -13.42
N SER A 73 -16.37 6.52 -13.68
CA SER A 73 -16.01 7.09 -14.98
C SER A 73 -15.33 8.44 -14.81
N MET A 74 -14.41 8.74 -15.74
CA MET A 74 -13.73 10.02 -15.83
C MET A 74 -13.58 10.41 -17.30
N PRO A 75 -13.73 11.70 -17.67
CA PRO A 75 -13.49 12.17 -19.04
C PRO A 75 -12.09 11.82 -19.53
N GLY A 76 -11.97 11.39 -20.78
CA GLY A 76 -10.68 11.01 -21.38
C GLY A 76 -10.05 9.72 -20.84
N LYS A 77 -10.70 9.05 -19.88
CA LYS A 77 -10.17 7.85 -19.22
C LYS A 77 -10.90 6.57 -19.66
N LYS A 78 -10.20 5.44 -19.58
CA LYS A 78 -10.73 4.09 -19.75
C LYS A 78 -10.60 3.33 -18.43
N LEU A 79 -11.72 2.82 -17.91
CA LEU A 79 -11.73 2.02 -16.69
C LEU A 79 -11.02 0.68 -16.92
N ILE A 80 -10.14 0.29 -16.00
CA ILE A 80 -9.48 -1.01 -16.02
C ILE A 80 -10.16 -1.90 -14.98
N ALA A 81 -11.16 -2.65 -15.43
CA ALA A 81 -12.07 -3.42 -14.58
C ALA A 81 -11.35 -4.47 -13.71
N ASP A 82 -10.34 -5.13 -14.27
CA ASP A 82 -9.56 -6.16 -13.57
C ASP A 82 -8.64 -5.59 -12.50
N GLN A 83 -8.35 -4.28 -12.57
CA GLN A 83 -7.53 -3.54 -11.59
C GLN A 83 -8.38 -2.56 -10.77
N THR A 84 -9.69 -2.80 -10.70
CA THR A 84 -10.64 -2.02 -9.91
C THR A 84 -11.23 -2.90 -8.82
N PHE A 85 -11.15 -2.44 -7.57
CA PHE A 85 -11.42 -3.24 -6.39
C PHE A 85 -12.32 -2.50 -5.40
N VAL A 86 -13.13 -3.26 -4.66
CA VAL A 86 -13.70 -2.76 -3.41
C VAL A 86 -12.55 -2.46 -2.46
N PHE A 87 -12.60 -1.31 -1.81
CA PHE A 87 -11.59 -0.82 -0.90
C PHE A 87 -12.23 -0.57 0.47
N ASP A 88 -11.97 -1.48 1.42
CA ASP A 88 -12.55 -1.44 2.77
C ASP A 88 -11.47 -1.21 3.85
N PHE A 89 -10.54 -0.29 3.56
CA PHE A 89 -9.44 0.04 4.46
C PHE A 89 -9.48 1.52 4.84
N ALA A 90 -9.19 1.82 6.11
CA ALA A 90 -9.07 3.20 6.57
C ALA A 90 -7.94 3.95 5.83
N PRO A 91 -8.05 5.28 5.61
CA PRO A 91 -9.16 6.16 6.01
C PRO A 91 -10.34 6.17 5.01
N PHE A 92 -10.28 5.31 3.98
CA PHE A 92 -11.26 5.29 2.90
C PHE A 92 -12.08 4.00 2.88
N ASP A 93 -12.50 3.48 4.04
CA ASP A 93 -13.33 2.27 4.09
C ASP A 93 -14.63 2.45 3.30
N LYS A 94 -15.25 1.34 2.88
CA LYS A 94 -16.47 1.36 2.06
C LYS A 94 -16.34 2.25 0.81
N SER A 95 -15.24 2.09 0.08
CA SER A 95 -15.00 2.82 -1.15
C SER A 95 -14.52 1.87 -2.25
N CYS A 96 -14.10 2.42 -3.37
CA CYS A 96 -13.58 1.70 -4.52
C CYS A 96 -12.19 2.24 -4.85
N PHE A 97 -11.21 1.35 -4.95
CA PHE A 97 -9.94 1.65 -5.61
C PHE A 97 -10.16 1.46 -7.11
N VAL A 98 -10.06 2.55 -7.86
CA VAL A 98 -10.39 2.58 -9.29
C VAL A 98 -9.14 2.88 -10.09
N THR A 99 -8.83 1.99 -11.04
CA THR A 99 -7.75 2.17 -12.00
C THR A 99 -8.32 2.67 -13.32
N PHE A 100 -7.72 3.74 -13.85
CA PHE A 100 -8.00 4.25 -15.18
C PHE A 100 -6.73 4.32 -16.03
N ALA A 101 -6.84 4.03 -17.32
CA ALA A 101 -5.88 4.40 -18.35
C ALA A 101 -6.26 5.71 -19.05
N ASN A 102 -5.29 6.37 -19.65
CA ASN A 102 -5.47 7.54 -20.52
C ASN A 102 -5.81 7.07 -21.94
N LYS A 103 -6.98 7.46 -22.46
CA LYS A 103 -7.35 7.09 -23.84
C LYS A 103 -6.44 7.71 -24.89
N GLU A 104 -5.91 8.90 -24.62
CA GLU A 104 -4.96 9.58 -25.51
C GLU A 104 -3.59 8.90 -25.57
N ASP A 105 -3.23 8.17 -24.51
CA ASP A 105 -2.01 7.37 -24.46
C ASP A 105 -2.22 5.96 -25.03
N MET A 106 -3.40 5.63 -25.56
CA MET A 106 -3.69 4.33 -26.15
C MET A 106 -3.91 4.47 -27.65
N VAL A 107 -3.39 3.53 -28.44
CA VAL A 107 -3.63 3.51 -29.90
C VAL A 107 -5.09 3.15 -30.20
N ASP A 108 -5.62 2.15 -29.51
CA ASP A 108 -7.00 1.72 -29.59
C ASP A 108 -7.40 0.96 -28.31
N ASP A 109 -8.61 0.38 -28.29
CA ASP A 109 -9.10 -0.34 -27.12
C ASP A 109 -8.40 -1.67 -26.81
N LYS A 110 -7.55 -2.16 -27.71
CA LYS A 110 -6.76 -3.40 -27.55
C LYS A 110 -5.32 -3.11 -27.12
N ASP A 111 -4.89 -1.85 -27.14
CA ASP A 111 -3.59 -1.43 -26.62
C ASP A 111 -3.50 -1.70 -25.11
N VAL A 112 -2.26 -1.80 -24.61
CA VAL A 112 -2.02 -1.83 -23.18
C VAL A 112 -2.56 -0.55 -22.52
N PRO A 113 -3.11 -0.64 -21.29
CA PRO A 113 -3.80 0.47 -20.63
C PRO A 113 -2.82 1.52 -20.08
N ARG A 114 -2.19 2.26 -21.00
CA ARG A 114 -1.16 3.26 -20.75
C ARG A 114 -1.67 4.52 -20.04
N GLY A 115 -0.75 5.23 -19.39
CA GLY A 115 -1.09 6.39 -18.55
C GLY A 115 -1.98 6.00 -17.37
N SER A 116 -1.69 4.86 -16.76
CA SER A 116 -2.48 4.31 -15.65
C SER A 116 -2.48 5.27 -14.44
N THR A 117 -3.65 5.52 -13.87
CA THR A 117 -3.90 6.42 -12.74
C THR A 117 -4.86 5.76 -11.74
N PHE A 118 -4.70 6.09 -10.46
CA PHE A 118 -5.44 5.44 -9.38
C PHE A 118 -6.21 6.47 -8.55
N HIS A 119 -7.44 6.11 -8.20
CA HIS A 119 -8.35 7.00 -7.48
C HIS A 119 -9.19 6.23 -6.48
N ILE A 120 -9.65 6.92 -5.44
CA ILE A 120 -10.73 6.39 -4.60
C ILE A 120 -12.06 6.99 -5.02
N PHE A 121 -13.04 6.13 -5.24
CA PHE A 121 -14.43 6.50 -5.47
C PHE A 121 -15.31 6.07 -4.30
N ARG A 122 -16.25 6.92 -3.90
CA ARG A 122 -17.30 6.60 -2.93
C ARG A 122 -18.61 7.16 -3.45
N ASP A 123 -19.65 6.33 -3.47
CA ASP A 123 -20.98 6.70 -3.98
C ASP A 123 -20.93 7.32 -5.40
N GLY A 124 -20.17 6.67 -6.30
CA GLY A 124 -19.97 7.13 -7.68
C GLY A 124 -19.13 8.42 -7.84
N LYS A 125 -18.60 8.99 -6.75
CA LYS A 125 -17.81 10.24 -6.79
C LYS A 125 -16.36 9.97 -6.44
N LYS A 126 -15.45 10.58 -7.20
CA LYS A 126 -14.03 10.62 -6.84
C LYS A 126 -13.84 11.41 -5.55
N VAL A 127 -13.19 10.81 -4.56
CA VAL A 127 -12.89 11.43 -3.26
C VAL A 127 -11.40 11.52 -2.96
N TYR A 128 -10.56 10.81 -3.72
CA TYR A 128 -9.11 10.86 -3.57
C TYR A 128 -8.39 10.58 -4.89
N ASP A 129 -7.26 11.25 -5.09
CA ASP A 129 -6.30 11.00 -6.15
C ASP A 129 -5.02 10.45 -5.51
N PHE A 130 -4.54 9.30 -6.01
CA PHE A 130 -3.21 8.83 -5.60
C PHE A 130 -2.13 9.71 -6.22
N PRO A 131 -0.95 9.82 -5.57
CA PRO A 131 0.25 10.25 -6.26
C PRO A 131 0.51 9.41 -7.53
N ASP A 132 1.29 9.94 -8.45
CA ASP A 132 1.66 9.21 -9.65
C ASP A 132 2.54 7.99 -9.30
N ALA A 133 2.20 6.82 -9.82
CA ALA A 133 2.99 5.60 -9.63
C ALA A 133 4.23 5.54 -10.52
N PHE A 134 4.25 6.29 -11.62
CA PHE A 134 5.22 6.11 -12.70
C PHE A 134 5.95 7.41 -13.07
N GLY A 135 5.96 8.41 -12.17
CA GLY A 135 6.72 9.65 -12.36
C GLY A 135 6.37 10.41 -13.64
N GLY A 136 5.11 10.39 -14.07
CA GLY A 136 4.61 11.09 -15.25
C GLY A 136 4.76 10.33 -16.57
N MET A 137 5.27 9.09 -16.52
CA MET A 137 5.52 8.32 -17.73
C MET A 137 4.23 7.74 -18.33
N SER A 138 3.75 8.38 -19.41
CA SER A 138 2.56 7.93 -20.15
C SER A 138 2.71 6.55 -20.78
N ALA A 139 3.94 6.09 -21.02
CA ALA A 139 4.24 4.78 -21.59
C ALA A 139 4.02 3.60 -20.63
N CYS A 140 3.62 3.86 -19.38
CA CYS A 140 3.49 2.87 -18.33
C CYS A 140 2.05 2.43 -18.07
N TRP A 141 1.89 1.18 -17.65
CA TRP A 141 0.60 0.57 -17.31
C TRP A 141 0.73 -0.33 -16.08
N VAL A 142 -0.40 -0.61 -15.44
CA VAL A 142 -0.47 -1.53 -14.32
C VAL A 142 -0.64 -2.97 -14.78
N GLU A 143 0.16 -3.87 -14.21
CA GLU A 143 0.06 -5.33 -14.37
C GLU A 143 -0.68 -5.98 -13.20
N GLY A 144 -0.57 -5.39 -12.01
CA GLY A 144 -1.28 -5.88 -10.83
C GLY A 144 -1.24 -4.91 -9.66
N VAL A 145 -2.25 -5.03 -8.80
CA VAL A 145 -2.37 -4.27 -7.55
C VAL A 145 -2.55 -5.24 -6.39
N ALA A 146 -1.96 -4.92 -5.25
CA ALA A 146 -2.23 -5.60 -3.99
C ALA A 146 -2.35 -4.60 -2.83
N PHE A 147 -3.04 -5.05 -1.79
CA PHE A 147 -3.29 -4.31 -0.56
C PHE A 147 -2.72 -5.12 0.60
N ASP A 148 -1.84 -4.53 1.39
CA ASP A 148 -1.19 -5.23 2.50
C ASP A 148 -0.64 -4.24 3.53
N ASP A 149 -0.56 -4.64 4.79
CA ASP A 149 0.18 -3.87 5.81
C ASP A 149 1.66 -4.30 5.74
N LEU A 150 2.50 -3.44 5.18
CA LEU A 150 3.90 -3.79 4.90
C LEU A 150 4.82 -3.44 6.06
N ASN A 151 4.48 -2.44 6.88
CA ASN A 151 5.29 -2.00 8.00
C ASN A 151 4.83 -2.54 9.36
N GLY A 152 3.59 -3.02 9.47
CA GLY A 152 2.98 -3.56 10.68
C GLY A 152 2.31 -2.50 11.55
N ASP A 153 1.93 -1.35 10.99
CA ASP A 153 1.33 -0.23 11.73
C ASP A 153 -0.21 -0.28 11.81
N GLY A 154 -0.81 -1.36 11.25
CA GLY A 154 -2.25 -1.58 11.19
C GLY A 154 -2.97 -0.84 10.07
N LYS A 155 -2.25 -0.14 9.19
CA LYS A 155 -2.81 0.55 8.02
C LYS A 155 -2.42 -0.20 6.75
N THR A 156 -3.35 -0.25 5.81
CA THR A 156 -3.15 -0.97 4.56
C THR A 156 -2.46 -0.07 3.55
N ASP A 157 -1.28 -0.47 3.11
CA ASP A 157 -0.52 0.11 2.00
C ASP A 157 -1.00 -0.47 0.66
N VAL A 158 -0.66 0.19 -0.44
CA VAL A 158 -0.95 -0.29 -1.81
C VAL A 158 0.35 -0.60 -2.53
N VAL A 159 0.43 -1.76 -3.17
CA VAL A 159 1.55 -2.18 -4.00
C VAL A 159 1.09 -2.31 -5.43
N VAL A 160 1.78 -1.61 -6.33
CA VAL A 160 1.52 -1.64 -7.77
C VAL A 160 2.71 -2.31 -8.45
N ALA A 161 2.42 -3.42 -9.13
CA ALA A 161 3.30 -3.96 -10.15
C ALA A 161 2.92 -3.32 -11.49
N GLY A 162 3.86 -2.65 -12.12
CA GLY A 162 3.65 -1.99 -13.41
C GLY A 162 4.73 -2.33 -14.40
N SER A 163 4.49 -1.94 -15.63
CA SER A 163 5.39 -2.09 -16.76
C SER A 163 5.42 -0.80 -17.55
N CYS A 164 6.54 -0.48 -18.16
CA CYS A 164 6.69 0.63 -19.10
C CYS A 164 7.22 0.13 -20.44
N LEU A 165 6.80 0.78 -21.54
CA LEU A 165 7.35 0.47 -22.85
C LEU A 165 8.83 0.86 -22.89
N GLY A 166 9.68 -0.10 -23.24
CA GLY A 166 11.07 0.13 -23.60
C GLY A 166 11.28 0.04 -25.11
N ALA A 167 12.51 0.28 -25.56
CA ALA A 167 12.85 0.28 -26.98
C ALA A 167 12.72 -1.09 -27.67
N LYS A 168 12.74 -2.19 -26.92
CA LYS A 168 12.65 -3.56 -27.45
C LYS A 168 11.52 -4.35 -26.78
N ASP A 169 11.46 -4.27 -25.46
CA ASP A 169 10.49 -4.96 -24.62
C ASP A 169 10.04 -4.02 -23.49
N SER A 170 9.01 -4.45 -22.75
CA SER A 170 8.62 -3.76 -21.53
C SER A 170 9.61 -4.05 -20.38
N TYR A 171 9.72 -3.09 -19.46
CA TYR A 171 10.48 -3.25 -18.23
C TYR A 171 9.60 -2.94 -17.01
N PRO A 172 9.85 -3.56 -15.85
CA PRO A 172 9.04 -3.31 -14.67
C PRO A 172 9.21 -1.88 -14.16
N MET A 173 8.10 -1.29 -13.73
CA MET A 173 8.06 -0.01 -13.04
C MET A 173 7.03 -0.16 -11.93
N ASN A 174 7.51 -0.19 -10.69
CA ASN A 174 6.71 -0.59 -9.54
C ASN A 174 6.57 0.58 -8.57
N ALA A 175 5.46 0.63 -7.85
CA ALA A 175 5.23 1.66 -6.85
C ALA A 175 4.67 1.08 -5.56
N VAL A 176 5.07 1.68 -4.44
CA VAL A 176 4.47 1.45 -3.12
C VAL A 176 3.86 2.74 -2.62
N PHE A 177 2.57 2.69 -2.34
CA PHE A 177 1.86 3.78 -1.70
C PHE A 177 1.70 3.48 -0.21
N VAL A 178 2.41 4.25 0.61
CA VAL A 178 2.38 4.17 2.07
C VAL A 178 1.16 4.89 2.62
N ASN A 179 0.38 4.19 3.43
CA ASN A 179 -0.79 4.78 4.09
C ASN A 179 -0.39 5.51 5.38
N THR A 180 -0.46 6.84 5.35
CA THR A 180 -0.13 7.68 6.52
C THR A 180 -1.30 7.83 7.51
N GLY A 181 -2.44 7.18 7.24
CA GLY A 181 -3.69 7.30 8.00
C GLY A 181 -4.61 8.44 7.58
N SER A 182 -4.11 9.40 6.78
CA SER A 182 -4.92 10.47 6.19
C SER A 182 -4.83 10.54 4.67
N LYS A 183 -3.73 10.03 4.11
CA LYS A 183 -3.42 10.03 2.68
C LYS A 183 -2.44 8.91 2.36
N PHE A 184 -2.22 8.70 1.07
CA PHE A 184 -1.18 7.85 0.53
C PHE A 184 0.00 8.69 0.03
N GLU A 185 1.20 8.26 0.37
CA GLU A 185 2.45 8.84 -0.10
C GLU A 185 3.25 7.80 -0.88
N THR A 186 4.04 8.24 -1.85
CA THR A 186 4.96 7.40 -2.64
C THR A 186 6.27 8.15 -2.77
N ASP A 187 7.35 7.42 -3.02
CA ASP A 187 8.69 7.98 -3.17
C ASP A 187 9.38 7.33 -4.37
N ASP A 188 9.65 8.15 -5.39
CA ASP A 188 10.16 7.69 -6.68
C ASP A 188 11.58 7.10 -6.56
N ASP A 189 12.43 7.66 -5.69
CA ASP A 189 13.80 7.17 -5.49
C ASP A 189 13.81 5.80 -4.79
N LYS A 190 12.84 5.57 -3.90
CA LYS A 190 12.64 4.25 -3.28
C LYS A 190 12.02 3.26 -4.26
N ASN A 191 11.09 3.71 -5.10
CA ASN A 191 10.44 2.88 -6.12
C ASN A 191 11.42 2.40 -7.20
N GLN A 192 12.44 3.18 -7.55
CA GLN A 192 13.52 2.74 -8.45
C GLN A 192 14.23 1.48 -7.96
N GLN A 193 14.28 1.23 -6.64
CA GLN A 193 14.87 0.01 -6.08
C GLN A 193 14.02 -1.25 -6.35
N LEU A 194 12.81 -1.08 -6.88
CA LEU A 194 11.85 -2.15 -7.16
C LEU A 194 11.83 -2.59 -8.64
N GLU A 195 12.53 -1.91 -9.54
CA GLU A 195 12.48 -2.11 -11.00
C GLU A 195 12.88 -3.53 -11.48
N ASN A 196 13.55 -4.32 -10.63
CA ASN A 196 13.94 -5.68 -10.96
C ASN A 196 12.89 -6.74 -10.59
N PHE A 197 11.81 -6.36 -9.90
CA PHE A 197 10.77 -7.30 -9.45
C PHE A 197 9.62 -7.34 -10.44
N LYS A 198 9.22 -8.55 -10.82
CA LYS A 198 8.09 -8.77 -11.76
C LYS A 198 6.82 -9.22 -11.04
N LYS A 199 6.96 -9.77 -9.84
CA LYS A 199 5.85 -10.28 -9.05
C LYS A 199 5.61 -9.37 -7.85
N ILE A 200 4.34 -9.09 -7.58
CA ILE A 200 3.91 -8.40 -6.36
C ILE A 200 4.52 -9.02 -5.09
N SER A 201 4.60 -10.35 -5.01
CA SER A 201 5.20 -11.02 -3.85
C SER A 201 6.66 -10.61 -3.62
N GLU A 202 7.45 -10.47 -4.69
CA GLU A 202 8.86 -10.07 -4.62
C GLU A 202 8.98 -8.61 -4.15
N ILE A 203 8.11 -7.73 -4.67
CA ILE A 203 8.03 -6.33 -4.25
C ILE A 203 7.72 -6.25 -2.75
N LYS A 204 6.67 -6.93 -2.29
CA LYS A 204 6.29 -6.95 -0.87
C LYS A 204 7.40 -7.48 0.03
N ASP A 205 8.05 -8.57 -0.37
CA ASP A 205 9.13 -9.17 0.41
C ASP A 205 10.34 -8.25 0.51
N TYR A 206 10.66 -7.53 -0.57
CA TYR A 206 11.74 -6.54 -0.55
C TYR A 206 11.42 -5.37 0.38
N VAL A 207 10.22 -4.79 0.25
CA VAL A 207 9.78 -3.64 1.07
C VAL A 207 9.78 -4.01 2.56
N ARG A 208 9.25 -5.18 2.91
CA ARG A 208 9.25 -5.69 4.30
C ARG A 208 10.63 -5.92 4.88
N LYS A 209 11.62 -6.27 4.06
CA LYS A 209 13.03 -6.44 4.49
C LYS A 209 13.77 -5.12 4.61
N ASN A 210 13.28 -4.06 3.96
CA ASN A 210 13.92 -2.74 3.88
C ASN A 210 12.99 -1.64 4.43
N LYS A 211 12.28 -1.91 5.54
CA LYS A 211 11.27 -0.98 6.08
C LYS A 211 11.83 0.41 6.37
N ASP A 212 13.06 0.47 6.86
CA ASP A 212 13.81 1.70 7.16
C ASP A 212 13.99 2.62 5.94
N LYS A 213 13.90 2.06 4.73
CA LYS A 213 13.88 2.85 3.51
C LYS A 213 12.48 3.36 3.23
N PHE A 214 11.46 2.50 3.28
CA PHE A 214 10.11 2.81 2.78
C PHE A 214 9.21 3.59 3.74
N PHE A 215 9.43 3.49 5.05
CA PHE A 215 8.58 4.06 6.11
C PHE A 215 9.40 4.89 7.10
#